data_AF-A0A2I0IWE0-F1
#
_entry.id   AF-A0A2I0IWE0-F1
#
_cell.length_a   1.000
_cell.length_b   1.000
_cell.length_c   1.000
_cell.angle_alpha   90.00
_cell.angle_beta   90.00
_cell.angle_gamma   90.00
#
_symmetry.space_group_name_H-M   'P 1'
#
loop_
_entity.id
_entity.type
_entity.pdbx_description
1 polymer ?
#
loop_
_entity_poly.entity_id
_entity_poly.type
_entity_poly.pdbx_seq_one_letter_code
_entity_poly.pdbx_strand_id
1 'polypeptide(L)' 'MGSKRNWKASLKHAGTCEVGQKRYIFQAFGNSVILDPICRVVSAHINGQACIDELVKTAYLNWDKVKEIDEYQYEH' A
#
# COMPACT_ATOMS: atom_id res chain seq x y z
N MET A 1 3.89 -19.53 21.25
CA MET A 1 2.83 -18.56 20.89
C MET A 1 3.46 -17.19 20.70
N GLY A 2 4.05 -16.94 19.53
CA GLY A 2 4.86 -15.74 19.26
C GLY A 2 4.03 -14.52 18.86
N SER A 3 4.35 -13.37 19.46
CA SER A 3 4.28 -12.02 18.91
C SER A 3 3.00 -11.43 18.30
N LYS A 4 1.77 -11.95 18.50
CA LYS A 4 0.57 -11.18 18.11
C LYS A 4 0.47 -9.82 18.82
N ARG A 5 0.87 -9.75 20.09
CA ARG A 5 0.89 -8.50 20.89
C ARG A 5 1.97 -7.53 20.40
N ASN A 6 3.12 -8.06 20.00
CA ASN A 6 4.25 -7.27 19.54
C ASN A 6 4.02 -6.74 18.12
N TRP A 7 3.42 -7.54 17.22
CA TRP A 7 3.03 -7.11 15.87
C TRP A 7 2.08 -5.90 15.88
N LYS A 8 1.04 -5.92 16.71
CA LYS A 8 0.12 -4.78 16.84
C LYS A 8 0.81 -3.52 17.35
N ALA A 9 1.72 -3.65 18.31
CA ALA A 9 2.48 -2.52 18.83
C ALA A 9 3.45 -1.96 17.79
N SER A 10 4.14 -2.82 17.03
CA SER A 10 5.01 -2.42 15.94
C SER A 10 4.25 -1.73 14.80
N LEU A 11 3.07 -2.25 14.40
CA LEU A 11 2.21 -1.57 13.42
C LEU A 11 1.72 -0.22 13.92
N LYS A 12 1.32 -0.13 15.20
CA LYS A 12 0.88 1.14 15.79
C LYS A 12 2.00 2.16 15.78
N HIS A 13 3.21 1.77 16.20
CA HIS A 13 4.37 2.64 16.18
C HIS A 13 4.73 3.06 14.76
N ALA A 14 4.86 2.11 13.82
CA ALA A 14 5.21 2.39 12.44
C ALA A 14 4.15 3.25 11.73
N GLY A 15 2.88 3.12 12.12
CA GLY A 15 1.80 3.97 11.62
C GLY A 15 1.79 5.41 12.14
N THR A 16 2.48 5.67 13.26
CA THR A 16 2.73 7.01 13.84
C THR A 16 4.16 7.51 13.64
N CYS A 17 5.03 6.66 13.12
CA CYS A 17 6.42 6.97 12.88
C CYS A 17 6.52 7.58 11.49
N GLU A 18 7.30 8.64 11.35
CA GLU A 18 7.62 9.24 10.06
C GLU A 18 8.61 8.34 9.32
N VAL A 19 8.15 7.17 8.87
CA VAL A 19 8.90 6.23 8.03
C VAL A 19 8.95 6.77 6.60
N GLY A 20 9.35 8.03 6.44
CA GLY A 20 9.31 8.77 5.17
C GLY A 20 7.91 8.93 4.58
N GLN A 21 7.78 9.83 3.61
CA GLN A 21 6.54 10.06 2.85
C GLN A 21 6.48 9.20 1.58
N LYS A 22 7.27 8.13 1.51
CA LYS A 22 7.34 7.26 0.35
C LYS A 22 6.00 6.58 0.15
N ARG A 23 5.50 6.60 -1.09
CA ARG A 23 4.29 5.87 -1.47
C ARG A 23 4.64 4.88 -2.57
N TYR A 24 3.86 3.81 -2.65
CA TYR A 24 4.08 2.71 -3.58
C TYR A 24 2.82 2.53 -4.41
N ILE A 25 2.92 2.68 -5.73
CA ILE A 25 1.78 2.47 -6.63
C ILE A 25 1.92 1.18 -7.43
N PHE A 26 0.85 0.41 -7.43
CA PHE A 26 0.65 -0.72 -8.32
C PHE A 26 -0.50 -0.40 -9.28
N GLN A 27 -0.32 -0.63 -10.57
CA GLN A 27 -1.33 -0.40 -11.60
C GLN A 27 -1.51 -1.66 -12.43
N ALA A 28 -2.76 -2.08 -12.61
CA ALA A 28 -3.10 -3.26 -13.40
C ALA A 28 -4.50 -3.10 -14.02
N PHE A 29 -4.60 -3.32 -15.35
CA PHE A 29 -5.88 -3.36 -16.08
C PHE A 29 -6.78 -2.13 -15.84
N GLY A 30 -6.19 -0.94 -15.75
CA GLY A 30 -6.93 0.31 -15.47
C GLY A 30 -7.31 0.52 -14.00
N ASN A 31 -6.96 -0.40 -13.11
CA ASN A 31 -7.04 -0.23 -11.66
C ASN A 31 -5.70 0.21 -11.09
N SER A 32 -5.71 0.91 -9.97
CA SER A 32 -4.50 1.24 -9.22
C SER A 32 -4.71 1.14 -7.72
N VAL A 33 -3.65 0.84 -6.99
CA VAL A 33 -3.61 0.91 -5.53
C VAL A 33 -2.33 1.61 -5.09
N ILE A 34 -2.47 2.52 -4.15
CA ILE A 34 -1.37 3.23 -3.51
C ILE A 34 -1.24 2.71 -2.08
N LEU A 35 -0.04 2.28 -1.74
CA LEU A 35 0.34 1.72 -0.45
C LEU A 35 1.35 2.64 0.24
N ASP A 36 1.30 2.71 1.56
CA ASP A 36 2.33 3.33 2.38
C ASP A 36 3.48 2.34 2.70
N PRO A 37 4.57 2.78 3.34
CA PRO A 37 5.71 1.92 3.68
C PRO A 37 5.38 0.81 4.67
N ILE A 38 4.25 0.92 5.38
CA ILE A 38 3.75 -0.11 6.27
C ILE A 38 2.59 -0.89 5.64
N CYS A 39 2.52 -0.87 4.31
CA CYS A 39 1.66 -1.75 3.53
C CYS A 39 0.15 -1.47 3.71
N ARG A 40 -0.22 -0.28 4.16
CA ARG A 40 -1.63 0.18 4.24
C ARG A 40 -2.06 0.79 2.92
N VAL A 41 -3.30 0.50 2.51
CA VAL A 41 -3.93 1.17 1.37
C VAL A 41 -4.22 2.62 1.72
N VAL A 42 -3.60 3.53 0.99
CA VAL A 42 -3.80 4.98 1.10
C VAL A 42 -4.89 5.44 0.12
N SER A 43 -4.86 4.91 -1.10
CA SER A 43 -5.84 5.21 -2.14
C SER A 43 -5.95 4.03 -3.11
N ALA A 44 -7.10 3.88 -3.76
CA ALA A 44 -7.30 2.90 -4.82
C ALA A 44 -8.25 3.46 -5.88
N HIS A 45 -7.88 3.27 -7.15
CA HIS A 45 -8.76 3.50 -8.28
C HIS A 45 -9.22 2.16 -8.82
N ILE A 46 -10.54 1.92 -8.83
CA ILE A 46 -11.11 0.67 -9.33
C ILE A 46 -12.09 1.01 -10.45
N ASN A 47 -11.71 0.64 -11.67
CA ASN A 47 -12.56 0.69 -12.85
C ASN A 47 -13.35 -0.62 -12.96
N GLY A 48 -14.53 -0.65 -12.33
CA GLY A 48 -15.49 -1.76 -12.43
C GLY A 48 -15.62 -2.59 -11.16
N GLN A 49 -15.66 -3.92 -11.30
CA GLN A 49 -16.06 -4.86 -10.24
C GLN A 49 -14.88 -5.52 -9.51
N ALA A 50 -13.65 -5.04 -9.71
CA ALA A 50 -12.48 -5.63 -9.06
C ALA A 50 -12.49 -5.34 -7.55
N CYS A 51 -12.10 -6.32 -6.75
CA CYS A 51 -12.01 -6.17 -5.30
C CYS A 51 -10.65 -5.57 -4.90
N ILE A 52 -10.63 -4.59 -4.00
CA ILE A 52 -9.40 -4.00 -3.44
C ILE A 52 -8.47 -5.10 -2.91
N ASP A 53 -9.03 -6.10 -2.23
CA ASP A 53 -8.27 -7.20 -1.64
C ASP A 53 -7.50 -8.03 -2.68
N GLU A 54 -8.12 -8.27 -3.84
CA GLU A 54 -7.47 -8.97 -4.95
C GLU A 54 -6.36 -8.12 -5.56
N LEU A 55 -6.61 -6.83 -5.77
CA LEU A 55 -5.63 -5.89 -6.32
C LEU A 55 -4.40 -5.75 -5.41
N VAL A 56 -4.62 -5.67 -4.10
CA VAL A 56 -3.56 -5.64 -3.09
C VAL A 56 -2.76 -6.94 -3.09
N LYS A 57 -3.43 -8.10 -3.14
CA LYS A 57 -2.75 -9.40 -3.27
C LYS A 57 -1.90 -9.46 -4.53
N THR A 58 -2.41 -9.00 -5.66
CA THR A 58 -1.65 -8.96 -6.92
C THR A 58 -0.43 -8.05 -6.82
N ALA A 59 -0.55 -6.90 -6.15
CA ALA A 59 0.57 -5.99 -5.90
C ALA A 59 1.69 -6.69 -5.10
N TYR A 60 1.34 -7.43 -4.04
CA TYR A 60 2.32 -8.21 -3.27
C TYR A 60 3.00 -9.32 -4.07
N LEU A 61 2.23 -10.02 -4.91
CA LEU A 61 2.77 -11.09 -5.76
C LEU A 61 3.67 -10.55 -6.89
N ASN A 62 3.53 -9.27 -7.24
CA ASN A 62 4.26 -8.62 -8.32
C ASN A 62 5.00 -7.37 -7.81
N TRP A 63 5.63 -7.47 -6.64
CA TRP A 63 6.27 -6.31 -5.98
C TRP A 63 7.38 -5.68 -6.84
N ASP A 64 8.02 -6.44 -7.73
CA ASP A 64 8.98 -5.94 -8.72
C ASP A 64 8.38 -4.91 -9.70
N LYS A 65 7.05 -4.91 -9.86
CA LYS A 65 6.30 -3.99 -10.73
C LYS A 65 5.73 -2.79 -9.99
N VAL A 66 5.84 -2.76 -8.66
CA VAL A 66 5.40 -1.65 -7.82
C VAL A 66 6.41 -0.51 -7.95
N LYS A 67 5.90 0.70 -8.18
CA LYS A 67 6.74 1.88 -8.33
C LYS A 67 6.70 2.72 -7.06
N GLU A 68 7.87 3.14 -6.58
CA GLU A 68 7.95 4.19 -5.58
C GLU A 68 7.56 5.52 -6.22
N ILE A 69 6.71 6.29 -5.55
CA ILE A 69 6.22 7.60 -5.96
C ILE A 69 6.39 8.59 -4.81
N ASP A 70 6.76 9.81 -5.16
CA ASP A 70 6.79 10.94 -4.22
C ASP A 70 5.37 11.50 -4.02
N GLU A 71 5.13 12.04 -2.82
CA GLU A 71 3.83 12.57 -2.38
C GLU A 71 3.25 13.66 -3.30
N TYR A 72 4.11 14.40 -4.00
CA TYR A 72 3.76 15.55 -4.86
C TYR A 72 3.23 15.18 -6.25
N GLN A 73 3.16 13.90 -6.62
CA GLN A 73 2.79 13.48 -7.99
C GLN A 73 1.28 13.24 -8.20
N TYR A 74 0.43 13.44 -7.18
CA TYR A 74 -1.00 13.12 -7.23
C TYR A 74 -1.94 14.23 -6.70
N GLU A 75 -1.45 15.47 -6.62
CA GLU A 75 -2.32 16.66 -6.53
C GLU A 75 -2.69 17.11 -7.95
N HIS A 76 -3.66 16.47 -8.60
CA HIS A 76 -4.40 17.09 -9.69
C HIS A 76 -5.80 16.49 -9.86
#